data_AF-A0A251WI19-F1
#
_entry.id   AF-A0A251WI19-F1
#
_cell.length_a   1.000
_cell.length_b   1.000
_cell.length_c   1.000
_cell.angle_alpha   90.00
_cell.angle_beta   90.00
_cell.angle_gamma   90.00
#
_symmetry.space_group_name_H-M   'P 1'
#
loop_
_entity.id
_entity.type
_entity.pdbx_description
1 polymer ?
#
loop_
_entity_poly.entity_id
_entity_poly.type
_entity_poly.pdbx_seq_one_letter_code
_entity_poly.pdbx_strand_id
1 'polypeptide(L)'
;MALKDIWQRERQQRQQGLRARQNRVSAIREKNRQSHQKMASKIQQELADIRSNLAQDDQLRRLEFQCFQAGLQADQQQRQCDVQEMLGALRDRRQAEAQQSTIDRSLFVAQLQAQTSDILSQAAIARQQMAIELRADLQNCREALQSSNQELRQTLRADLDLLKAEVEATLQDYQLNRQAMGQALRQDLLASVDRLQSDVAQLLSDYADQRQVRSIELAEQLQINREERQVEMAALFQDLADFRQSLARSVQDLKRSVWGDGTSQPEGTAQTTLTPETSAAPIPTIATPQPVKTQVKTQVSPQNRPAVASKPSKAPTASTKPRSAQKPEKSATASPATPVPAMPLAQVPQEALPIEQVLTDLLMMARSDTPVNAESVKELLQSVDQTLTAKAVQPASSGAAVREPSSARTAEPQSRSTAKSQAAPATSMERQMLHLIQQSEGVRLSDLESTLEMSRADAVSTLTRLIREGHVIQRDRLYMAR
;
A
#
# COMPACT_ATOMS: atom_id res chain seq x y z
N MET A 1 -98.24 116.60 127.30
CA MET A 1 -96.80 116.76 126.99
C MET A 1 -96.02 115.44 126.81
N ALA A 2 -96.57 114.24 127.10
CA ALA A 2 -95.80 112.98 127.07
C ALA A 2 -95.62 112.28 125.70
N LEU A 3 -96.46 112.55 124.69
CA LEU A 3 -96.41 111.87 123.37
C LEU A 3 -95.27 112.35 122.44
N LYS A 4 -94.83 113.61 122.58
CA LYS A 4 -93.77 114.20 121.74
C LYS A 4 -92.40 113.60 122.07
N ASP A 5 -92.13 113.33 123.35
CA ASP A 5 -90.91 112.67 123.80
C ASP A 5 -90.84 111.21 123.36
N ILE A 6 -91.96 110.48 123.35
CA ILE A 6 -92.01 109.09 122.87
C ILE A 6 -91.69 109.04 121.37
N TRP A 7 -92.27 109.95 120.57
CA TRP A 7 -92.01 110.02 119.13
C TRP A 7 -90.57 110.45 118.81
N GLN A 8 -90.02 111.41 119.55
CA GLN A 8 -88.63 111.87 119.33
C GLN A 8 -87.62 110.78 119.72
N ARG A 9 -87.90 110.03 120.80
CA ARG A 9 -87.10 108.87 121.23
C ARG A 9 -87.19 107.72 120.23
N GLU A 10 -88.37 107.42 119.70
CA GLU A 10 -88.55 106.38 118.67
C GLU A 10 -87.92 106.77 117.32
N ARG A 11 -87.93 108.05 116.95
CA ARG A 11 -87.23 108.56 115.76
C ARG A 11 -85.71 108.48 115.91
N GLN A 12 -85.20 108.79 117.10
CA GLN A 12 -83.78 108.59 117.42
C GLN A 12 -83.42 107.09 117.38
N GLN A 13 -84.27 106.21 117.91
CA GLN A 13 -84.06 104.77 117.88
C GLN A 13 -84.09 104.21 116.46
N ARG A 14 -84.98 104.72 115.59
CA ARG A 14 -84.99 104.37 114.15
C ARG A 14 -83.76 104.90 113.41
N GLN A 15 -83.28 106.10 113.71
CA GLN A 15 -82.02 106.61 113.14
C GLN A 15 -80.81 105.79 113.61
N GLN A 16 -80.75 105.40 114.89
CA GLN A 16 -79.73 104.51 115.41
C GLN A 16 -79.81 103.12 114.78
N GLY A 17 -81.02 102.58 114.57
CA GLY A 17 -81.25 101.31 113.88
C GLY A 17 -80.85 101.34 112.40
N LEU A 18 -81.12 102.44 111.69
CA LEU A 18 -80.67 102.64 110.31
C LEU A 18 -79.14 102.75 110.23
N ARG A 19 -78.50 103.49 111.15
CA ARG A 19 -77.04 103.54 111.25
C ARG A 19 -76.44 102.16 111.57
N ALA A 20 -77.04 101.41 112.50
CA ALA A 20 -76.61 100.05 112.82
C ALA A 20 -76.75 99.09 111.63
N ARG A 21 -77.85 99.21 110.84
CA ARG A 21 -78.04 98.45 109.61
C ARG A 21 -77.07 98.87 108.50
N GLN A 22 -76.84 100.17 108.32
CA GLN A 22 -75.84 100.66 107.37
C GLN A 22 -74.44 100.16 107.73
N ASN A 23 -74.07 100.20 109.02
CA ASN A 23 -72.81 99.65 109.51
C ASN A 23 -72.74 98.11 109.34
N ARG A 24 -73.86 97.40 109.53
CA ARG A 24 -73.91 95.95 109.29
C ARG A 24 -73.78 95.60 107.81
N VAL A 25 -74.43 96.36 106.92
CA VAL A 25 -74.34 96.17 105.46
C VAL A 25 -72.95 96.54 104.96
N SER A 26 -72.34 97.63 105.45
CA SER A 26 -70.97 97.97 105.09
C SER A 26 -69.98 96.92 105.59
N ALA A 27 -70.17 96.39 106.81
CA ALA A 27 -69.37 95.28 107.34
C ALA A 27 -69.53 93.99 106.50
N ILE A 28 -70.76 93.65 106.08
CA ILE A 28 -71.02 92.49 105.20
C ILE A 28 -70.38 92.71 103.82
N ARG A 29 -70.50 93.92 103.25
CA ARG A 29 -69.86 94.26 101.96
C ARG A 29 -68.35 94.19 102.06
N GLU A 30 -67.77 94.67 103.15
CA GLU A 30 -66.33 94.60 103.38
C GLU A 30 -65.86 93.16 103.58
N LYS A 31 -66.59 92.36 104.36
CA LYS A 31 -66.32 90.92 104.51
C LYS A 31 -66.41 90.18 103.18
N ASN A 32 -67.44 90.45 102.38
CA ASN A 32 -67.58 89.88 101.05
C ASN A 32 -66.46 90.37 100.11
N ARG A 33 -66.10 91.65 100.15
CA ARG A 33 -64.98 92.21 99.37
C ARG A 33 -63.67 91.51 99.72
N GLN A 34 -63.38 91.34 101.01
CA GLN A 34 -62.20 90.61 101.48
C GLN A 34 -62.24 89.13 101.09
N SER A 35 -63.39 88.47 101.19
CA SER A 35 -63.56 87.08 100.76
C SER A 35 -63.34 86.92 99.26
N HIS A 36 -63.89 87.82 98.45
CA HIS A 36 -63.69 87.84 97.01
C HIS A 36 -62.24 88.16 96.64
N GLN A 37 -61.58 89.07 97.36
CA GLN A 37 -60.16 89.36 97.17
C GLN A 37 -59.28 88.13 97.48
N LYS A 38 -59.55 87.42 98.58
CA LYS A 38 -58.85 86.18 98.92
C LYS A 38 -59.09 85.07 97.89
N MET A 39 -60.31 84.93 97.42
CA MET A 39 -60.65 83.95 96.38
C MET A 39 -59.98 84.32 95.04
N ALA A 40 -60.00 85.60 94.67
CA ALA A 40 -59.34 86.09 93.47
C ALA A 40 -57.83 85.89 93.53
N SER A 41 -57.18 86.20 94.67
CA SER A 41 -55.74 85.95 94.83
C SER A 41 -55.41 84.47 94.80
N LYS A 42 -56.26 83.61 95.38
CA LYS A 42 -56.09 82.15 95.31
C LYS A 42 -56.20 81.63 93.89
N ILE A 43 -57.22 82.06 93.13
CA ILE A 43 -57.36 81.69 91.71
C ILE A 43 -56.18 82.24 90.89
N GLN A 44 -55.72 83.46 91.18
CA GLN A 44 -54.54 84.01 90.51
C GLN A 44 -53.27 83.20 90.81
N GLN A 45 -53.10 82.72 92.04
CA GLN A 45 -52.01 81.82 92.42
C GLN A 45 -52.14 80.47 91.71
N GLU A 46 -53.30 79.82 91.76
CA GLU A 46 -53.53 78.54 91.05
C GLU A 46 -53.32 78.67 89.55
N LEU A 47 -53.75 79.76 88.92
CA LEU A 47 -53.49 80.03 87.51
C LEU A 47 -52.01 80.31 87.23
N ALA A 48 -51.30 80.98 88.13
CA ALA A 48 -49.86 81.18 88.00
C ALA A 48 -49.12 79.83 88.09
N ASP A 49 -49.48 78.98 89.05
CA ASP A 49 -48.92 77.64 89.24
C ASP A 49 -49.22 76.72 88.04
N ILE A 50 -50.46 76.73 87.53
CA ILE A 50 -50.82 75.97 86.32
C ILE A 50 -50.03 76.48 85.11
N ARG A 51 -49.85 77.80 84.95
CA ARG A 51 -49.05 78.36 83.84
C ARG A 51 -47.58 78.00 83.97
N SER A 52 -47.00 78.04 85.17
CA SER A 52 -45.61 77.63 85.36
C SER A 52 -45.44 76.13 85.11
N ASN A 53 -46.37 75.30 85.58
CA ASN A 53 -46.32 73.85 85.35
C ASN A 53 -46.48 73.51 83.87
N LEU A 54 -47.42 74.14 83.16
CA LEU A 54 -47.56 73.98 81.70
C LEU A 54 -46.31 74.44 80.94
N ALA A 55 -45.71 75.56 81.34
CA ALA A 55 -44.48 76.04 80.72
C ALA A 55 -43.30 75.08 80.96
N GLN A 56 -43.20 74.49 82.16
CA GLN A 56 -42.20 73.47 82.48
C GLN A 56 -42.45 72.18 81.69
N ASP A 57 -43.69 71.69 81.61
CA ASP A 57 -44.06 70.51 80.83
C ASP A 57 -43.78 70.71 79.33
N ASP A 58 -44.09 71.89 78.78
CA ASP A 58 -43.78 72.25 77.40
C ASP A 58 -42.26 72.28 77.15
N GLN A 59 -41.48 72.77 78.11
CA GLN A 59 -40.01 72.75 78.04
C GLN A 59 -39.47 71.31 78.07
N LEU A 60 -39.96 70.48 78.98
CA LEU A 60 -39.56 69.07 79.07
C LEU A 60 -39.89 68.33 77.77
N ARG A 61 -41.09 68.49 77.21
CA ARG A 61 -41.46 67.88 75.93
C ARG A 61 -40.59 68.34 74.77
N ARG A 62 -40.19 69.61 74.73
CA ARG A 62 -39.27 70.12 73.70
C ARG A 62 -37.89 69.49 73.83
N LEU A 63 -37.39 69.31 75.05
CA LEU A 63 -36.12 68.65 75.31
C LEU A 63 -36.19 67.16 74.96
N GLU A 64 -37.24 66.45 75.37
CA GLU A 64 -37.49 65.06 75.00
C GLU A 64 -37.56 64.90 73.48
N PHE A 65 -38.27 65.81 72.79
CA PHE A 65 -38.37 65.81 71.35
C PHE A 65 -37.04 66.12 70.65
N GLN A 66 -36.25 67.07 71.16
CA GLN A 66 -34.90 67.34 70.66
C GLN A 66 -33.98 66.13 70.84
N CYS A 67 -34.00 65.50 72.01
CA CYS A 67 -33.23 64.28 72.28
C CYS A 67 -33.67 63.14 71.36
N PHE A 68 -34.98 62.98 71.12
CA PHE A 68 -35.52 62.00 70.19
C PHE A 68 -35.08 62.27 68.74
N GLN A 69 -35.13 63.52 68.28
CA GLN A 69 -34.63 63.90 66.96
C GLN A 69 -33.12 63.65 66.81
N ALA A 70 -32.33 63.99 67.83
CA ALA A 70 -30.90 63.73 67.85
C ALA A 70 -30.61 62.21 67.79
N GLY A 71 -31.38 61.40 68.54
CA GLY A 71 -31.32 59.94 68.49
C GLY A 71 -31.61 59.39 67.10
N LEU A 72 -32.68 59.84 66.45
CA LEU A 72 -33.02 59.43 65.07
C LEU A 72 -31.92 59.79 64.05
N GLN A 73 -31.31 60.98 64.20
CA GLN A 73 -30.20 61.38 63.33
C GLN A 73 -28.97 60.51 63.55
N ALA A 74 -28.63 60.19 64.81
CA ALA A 74 -27.55 59.27 65.14
C ALA A 74 -27.81 57.87 64.56
N ASP A 75 -29.04 57.34 64.70
CA ASP A 75 -29.44 56.05 64.12
C ASP A 75 -29.39 56.04 62.59
N GLN A 76 -29.70 57.17 61.95
CA GLN A 76 -29.57 57.30 60.49
C GLN A 76 -28.11 57.29 60.05
N GLN A 77 -27.25 58.04 60.74
CA GLN A 77 -25.81 58.05 60.47
C GLN A 77 -25.19 56.68 60.70
N GLN A 78 -25.56 56.01 61.81
CA GLN A 78 -25.09 54.66 62.10
C GLN A 78 -25.47 53.69 60.99
N ARG A 79 -26.74 53.69 60.55
CA ARG A 79 -27.17 52.85 59.42
C ARG A 79 -26.44 53.16 58.11
N GLN A 80 -26.12 54.44 57.85
CA GLN A 80 -25.32 54.81 56.68
C GLN A 80 -23.89 54.26 56.77
N CYS A 81 -23.26 54.36 57.94
CA CYS A 81 -21.95 53.77 58.20
C CYS A 81 -21.98 52.24 58.04
N ASP A 82 -22.95 51.56 58.67
CA ASP A 82 -23.10 50.10 58.60
C ASP A 82 -23.30 49.62 57.15
N VAL A 83 -24.11 50.33 56.36
CA VAL A 83 -24.32 50.01 54.93
C VAL A 83 -23.04 50.23 54.14
N GLN A 84 -22.31 51.32 54.38
CA GLN A 84 -21.04 51.59 53.70
C GLN A 84 -19.98 50.53 54.04
N GLU A 85 -19.90 50.11 55.30
CA GLU A 85 -19.01 49.04 55.76
C GLU A 85 -19.37 47.71 55.11
N MET A 86 -20.67 47.35 55.10
CA MET A 86 -21.15 46.13 54.44
C MET A 86 -20.84 46.14 52.94
N LEU A 87 -21.06 47.26 52.24
CA LEU A 87 -20.75 47.38 50.82
C LEU A 87 -19.24 47.33 50.56
N GLY A 88 -18.42 47.90 51.45
CA GLY A 88 -16.96 47.77 51.43
C GLY A 88 -16.53 46.31 51.54
N ALA A 89 -17.00 45.61 52.58
CA ALA A 89 -16.71 44.20 52.80
C ALA A 89 -17.16 43.30 51.62
N LEU A 90 -18.32 43.58 51.02
CA LEU A 90 -18.79 42.86 49.84
C LEU A 90 -17.95 43.13 48.59
N ARG A 91 -17.47 44.37 48.41
CA ARG A 91 -16.55 44.72 47.31
C ARG A 91 -15.22 43.99 47.47
N ASP A 92 -14.65 44.02 48.66
CA ASP A 92 -13.36 43.40 48.96
C ASP A 92 -13.44 41.88 48.79
N ARG A 93 -14.53 41.26 49.29
CA ARG A 93 -14.80 39.84 49.08
C ARG A 93 -14.88 39.47 47.60
N ARG A 94 -15.62 40.25 46.79
CA ARG A 94 -15.73 40.00 45.35
C ARG A 94 -14.37 40.16 44.65
N GLN A 95 -13.57 41.14 45.05
CA GLN A 95 -12.23 41.34 44.50
C GLN A 95 -11.30 40.16 44.86
N ALA A 96 -11.34 39.69 46.10
CA ALA A 96 -10.58 38.52 46.53
C ALA A 96 -11.01 37.25 45.78
N GLU A 97 -12.31 37.01 45.62
CA GLU A 97 -12.85 35.87 44.85
C GLU A 97 -12.46 35.96 43.36
N ALA A 98 -12.47 37.15 42.77
CA ALA A 98 -12.01 37.37 41.40
C ALA A 98 -10.50 37.10 41.25
N GLN A 99 -9.68 37.58 42.19
CA GLN A 99 -8.23 37.31 42.20
C GLN A 99 -7.95 35.82 42.34
N GLN A 100 -8.64 35.14 43.27
CA GLN A 100 -8.51 33.69 43.43
C GLN A 100 -8.85 32.95 42.13
N SER A 101 -9.96 33.32 41.48
CA SER A 101 -10.34 32.74 40.19
C SER A 101 -9.31 32.97 39.08
N THR A 102 -8.64 34.13 39.07
CA THR A 102 -7.55 34.39 38.11
C THR A 102 -6.31 33.54 38.39
N ILE A 103 -5.97 33.35 39.68
CA ILE A 103 -4.87 32.49 40.10
C ILE A 103 -5.17 31.04 39.70
N ASP A 104 -6.35 30.53 40.05
CA ASP A 104 -6.78 29.16 39.75
C ASP A 104 -6.77 28.91 38.23
N ARG A 105 -7.26 29.87 37.43
CA ARG A 105 -7.23 29.77 35.97
C ARG A 105 -5.80 29.75 35.43
N SER A 106 -4.90 30.56 35.97
CA SER A 106 -3.50 30.58 35.54
C SER A 106 -2.78 29.27 35.86
N LEU A 107 -3.04 28.69 37.04
CA LEU A 107 -2.51 27.38 37.45
C LEU A 107 -3.03 26.27 36.54
N PHE A 108 -4.34 26.27 36.24
CA PHE A 108 -4.92 25.30 35.32
C PHE A 108 -4.32 25.40 33.91
N VAL A 109 -4.14 26.62 33.39
CA VAL A 109 -3.49 26.82 32.07
C VAL A 109 -2.04 26.34 32.09
N ALA A 110 -1.28 26.63 33.13
CA ALA A 110 0.10 26.15 33.26
C ALA A 110 0.17 24.62 33.34
N GLN A 111 -0.75 23.99 34.08
CA GLN A 111 -0.86 22.53 34.16
C GLN A 111 -1.20 21.91 32.80
N LEU A 112 -2.15 22.48 32.08
CA LEU A 112 -2.56 21.99 30.75
C LEU A 112 -1.43 22.15 29.73
N GLN A 113 -0.68 23.26 29.79
CA GLN A 113 0.51 23.46 28.96
C GLN A 113 1.60 22.42 29.27
N ALA A 114 1.87 22.16 30.55
CA ALA A 114 2.83 21.14 30.98
C ALA A 114 2.42 19.75 30.46
N GLN A 115 1.16 19.35 30.66
CA GLN A 115 0.61 18.08 30.16
C GLN A 115 0.69 17.97 28.64
N THR A 116 0.36 19.03 27.92
CA THR A 116 0.44 19.04 26.46
C THR A 116 1.89 18.89 26.00
N SER A 117 2.84 19.58 26.64
CA SER A 117 4.26 19.46 26.31
C SER A 117 4.81 18.05 26.57
N ASP A 118 4.37 17.40 27.65
CA ASP A 118 4.74 16.03 27.98
C ASP A 118 4.22 15.05 26.93
N ILE A 119 2.93 15.11 26.60
CA ILE A 119 2.31 14.28 25.54
C ILE A 119 3.02 14.48 24.19
N LEU A 120 3.33 15.72 23.82
CA LEU A 120 4.04 16.00 22.57
C LEU A 120 5.47 15.43 22.59
N SER A 121 6.16 15.49 23.72
CA SER A 121 7.51 14.92 23.86
C SER A 121 7.49 13.38 23.79
N GLN A 122 6.52 12.73 24.46
CA GLN A 122 6.33 11.29 24.41
C GLN A 122 5.97 10.84 22.99
N ALA A 123 5.08 11.57 22.30
CA ALA A 123 4.73 11.29 20.91
C ALA A 123 5.94 11.46 19.97
N ALA A 124 6.82 12.44 20.22
CA ALA A 124 8.05 12.61 19.45
C ALA A 124 9.03 11.44 19.65
N ILE A 125 9.20 10.97 20.90
CA ILE A 125 10.03 9.81 21.23
C ILE A 125 9.47 8.54 20.57
N ALA A 126 8.17 8.29 20.67
CA ALA A 126 7.52 7.14 20.06
C ALA A 126 7.71 7.12 18.53
N ARG A 127 7.56 8.27 17.86
CA ARG A 127 7.83 8.40 16.41
C ARG A 127 9.30 8.14 16.08
N GLN A 128 10.23 8.59 16.92
CA GLN A 128 11.65 8.33 16.71
C GLN A 128 11.99 6.84 16.86
N GLN A 129 11.42 6.16 17.85
CA GLN A 129 11.59 4.72 18.05
C GLN A 129 11.04 3.93 16.86
N MET A 130 9.81 4.21 16.43
CA MET A 130 9.21 3.60 15.24
C MET A 130 10.07 3.83 13.98
N ALA A 131 10.63 5.04 13.81
CA ALA A 131 11.52 5.32 12.69
C ALA A 131 12.85 4.55 12.75
N ILE A 132 13.37 4.25 13.96
CA ILE A 132 14.56 3.42 14.16
C ILE A 132 14.25 1.95 13.85
N GLU A 133 13.12 1.44 14.34
CA GLU A 133 12.65 0.06 14.08
C GLU A 133 12.44 -0.16 12.58
N LEU A 134 11.71 0.72 11.89
CA LEU A 134 11.51 0.63 10.45
C LEU A 134 12.84 0.66 9.66
N ARG A 135 13.84 1.42 10.14
CA ARG A 135 15.16 1.42 9.50
C ARG A 135 15.89 0.10 9.71
N ALA A 136 15.80 -0.49 10.90
CA ALA A 136 16.38 -1.80 11.18
C ALA A 136 15.71 -2.89 10.34
N ASP A 137 14.39 -2.89 10.23
CA ASP A 137 13.63 -3.84 9.41
C ASP A 137 14.01 -3.75 7.93
N LEU A 138 14.13 -2.53 7.40
CA LEU A 138 14.59 -2.31 6.03
C LEU A 138 16.04 -2.77 5.80
N GLN A 139 16.91 -2.65 6.80
CA GLN A 139 18.28 -3.18 6.73
C GLN A 139 18.26 -4.71 6.69
N ASN A 140 17.53 -5.34 7.61
CA ASN A 140 17.37 -6.80 7.66
C ASN A 140 16.79 -7.35 6.34
N CYS A 141 15.77 -6.71 5.77
CA CYS A 141 15.20 -7.09 4.48
C CYS A 141 16.22 -6.98 3.33
N ARG A 142 17.05 -5.93 3.34
CA ARG A 142 18.11 -5.76 2.33
C ARG A 142 19.17 -6.84 2.44
N GLU A 143 19.61 -7.18 3.66
CA GLU A 143 20.59 -8.23 3.90
C GLU A 143 20.07 -9.60 3.48
N ALA A 144 18.82 -9.93 3.84
CA ALA A 144 18.16 -11.16 3.41
C ALA A 144 18.01 -11.24 1.87
N LEU A 145 17.68 -10.13 1.22
CA LEU A 145 17.61 -10.07 -0.24
C LEU A 145 18.99 -10.21 -0.88
N GLN A 146 20.04 -9.66 -0.28
CA GLN A 146 21.41 -9.82 -0.74
C GLN A 146 21.90 -11.27 -0.61
N SER A 147 21.66 -11.93 0.52
CA SER A 147 22.03 -13.33 0.71
C SER A 147 21.30 -14.25 -0.26
N SER A 148 19.98 -14.06 -0.42
CA SER A 148 19.17 -14.81 -1.40
C SER A 148 19.65 -14.62 -2.84
N ASN A 149 20.01 -13.39 -3.24
CA ASN A 149 20.59 -13.14 -4.56
C ASN A 149 21.98 -13.79 -4.73
N GLN A 150 22.80 -13.85 -3.68
CA GLN A 150 24.09 -14.52 -3.72
C GLN A 150 23.91 -16.03 -3.87
N GLU A 151 23.00 -16.62 -3.12
CA GLU A 151 22.66 -18.05 -3.22
C GLU A 151 22.16 -18.40 -4.63
N LEU A 152 21.19 -17.66 -5.17
CA LEU A 152 20.70 -17.87 -6.53
C LEU A 152 21.82 -17.78 -7.58
N ARG A 153 22.75 -16.83 -7.42
CA ARG A 153 23.92 -16.72 -8.31
C ARG A 153 24.89 -17.89 -8.17
N GLN A 154 25.02 -18.47 -6.98
CA GLN A 154 25.86 -19.66 -6.77
C GLN A 154 25.20 -20.88 -7.42
N THR A 155 23.89 -21.08 -7.24
CA THR A 155 23.13 -22.15 -7.88
C THR A 155 23.23 -22.07 -9.40
N LEU A 156 22.99 -20.89 -9.99
CA LEU A 156 23.12 -20.71 -11.44
C LEU A 156 24.55 -20.95 -11.97
N ARG A 157 25.58 -20.66 -11.17
CA ARG A 157 26.97 -20.98 -11.56
C ARG A 157 27.20 -22.49 -11.54
N ALA A 158 26.74 -23.18 -10.50
CA ALA A 158 26.83 -24.63 -10.41
C ALA A 158 26.10 -25.31 -11.58
N ASP A 159 24.89 -24.86 -11.91
CA ASP A 159 24.10 -25.38 -13.04
C ASP A 159 24.81 -25.15 -14.38
N LEU A 160 25.41 -23.98 -14.59
CA LEU A 160 26.18 -23.69 -15.81
C LEU A 160 27.42 -24.57 -15.92
N ASP A 161 28.10 -24.85 -14.82
CA ASP A 161 29.29 -25.71 -14.83
C ASP A 161 28.91 -27.18 -15.04
N LEU A 162 27.78 -27.64 -14.48
CA LEU A 162 27.20 -28.95 -14.77
C LEU A 162 26.82 -29.07 -16.25
N LEU A 163 26.13 -28.09 -16.80
CA LEU A 163 25.72 -28.09 -18.21
C LEU A 163 26.93 -28.10 -19.15
N LYS A 164 28.00 -27.37 -18.82
CA LYS A 164 29.25 -27.42 -19.59
C LYS A 164 29.87 -28.81 -19.57
N ALA A 165 29.94 -29.43 -18.40
CA ALA A 165 30.49 -30.78 -18.27
C ALA A 165 29.68 -31.81 -19.08
N GLU A 166 28.35 -31.70 -19.09
CA GLU A 166 27.47 -32.54 -19.91
C GLU A 166 27.67 -32.32 -21.41
N VAL A 167 27.79 -31.05 -21.85
CA VAL A 167 28.10 -30.73 -23.26
C VAL A 167 29.47 -31.25 -23.67
N GLU A 168 30.49 -31.14 -22.81
CA GLU A 168 31.82 -31.67 -23.08
C GLU A 168 31.82 -33.20 -23.18
N ALA A 169 31.12 -33.89 -22.28
CA ALA A 169 30.97 -35.34 -22.32
C ALA A 169 30.26 -35.80 -23.61
N THR A 170 29.13 -35.19 -23.96
CA THR A 170 28.41 -35.52 -25.20
C THR A 170 29.25 -35.24 -26.44
N LEU A 171 30.02 -34.14 -26.47
CA LEU A 171 30.95 -33.86 -27.57
C LEU A 171 32.05 -34.92 -27.70
N GLN A 172 32.60 -35.41 -26.59
CA GLN A 172 33.58 -36.50 -26.60
C GLN A 172 32.97 -37.80 -27.15
N ASP A 173 31.75 -38.15 -26.71
CA ASP A 173 31.03 -39.32 -27.21
C ASP A 173 30.77 -39.22 -28.72
N TYR A 174 30.34 -38.06 -29.21
CA TYR A 174 30.16 -37.82 -30.65
C TYR A 174 31.47 -37.99 -31.43
N GLN A 175 32.60 -37.53 -30.88
CA GLN A 175 33.91 -37.69 -31.52
C GLN A 175 34.32 -39.16 -31.60
N LEU A 176 34.17 -39.91 -30.51
CA LEU A 176 34.46 -41.35 -30.47
C LEU A 176 33.56 -42.12 -31.44
N ASN A 177 32.26 -41.84 -31.45
CA ASN A 177 31.31 -42.47 -32.37
C ASN A 177 31.66 -42.17 -33.84
N ARG A 178 32.03 -40.92 -34.15
CA ARG A 178 32.49 -40.56 -35.50
C ARG A 178 33.76 -41.30 -35.91
N GLN A 179 34.70 -41.50 -34.99
CA GLN A 179 35.92 -42.27 -35.26
C GLN A 179 35.59 -43.75 -35.49
N ALA A 180 34.75 -44.35 -34.65
CA ALA A 180 34.30 -45.73 -34.79
C ALA A 180 33.57 -45.96 -36.12
N MET A 181 32.61 -45.10 -36.46
CA MET A 181 31.91 -45.14 -37.75
C MET A 181 32.87 -44.97 -38.93
N GLY A 182 33.84 -44.07 -38.81
CA GLY A 182 34.89 -43.89 -39.82
C GLY A 182 35.78 -45.12 -40.00
N GLN A 183 36.09 -45.84 -38.93
CA GLN A 183 36.85 -47.10 -38.99
C GLN A 183 36.01 -48.22 -39.61
N ALA A 184 34.74 -48.37 -39.22
CA ALA A 184 33.83 -49.36 -39.79
C ALA A 184 33.68 -49.16 -41.30
N LEU A 185 33.42 -47.92 -41.75
CA LEU A 185 33.28 -47.61 -43.17
C LEU A 185 34.57 -47.86 -43.97
N ARG A 186 35.74 -47.63 -43.37
CA ARG A 186 37.03 -48.00 -43.99
C ARG A 186 37.19 -49.51 -44.12
N GLN A 187 36.80 -50.28 -43.11
CA GLN A 187 36.85 -51.74 -43.17
C GLN A 187 35.89 -52.29 -44.23
N ASP A 188 34.67 -51.77 -44.30
CA ASP A 188 33.69 -52.13 -45.34
C ASP A 188 34.22 -51.82 -46.74
N LEU A 189 34.85 -50.65 -46.91
CA LEU A 189 35.48 -50.28 -48.18
C LEU A 189 36.62 -51.24 -48.55
N LEU A 190 37.50 -51.59 -47.62
CA LEU A 190 38.57 -52.56 -47.86
C LEU A 190 38.00 -53.93 -48.26
N ALA A 191 37.00 -54.44 -47.52
CA ALA A 191 36.34 -55.69 -47.85
C ALA A 191 35.68 -55.66 -49.24
N SER A 192 35.08 -54.54 -49.63
CA SER A 192 34.50 -54.38 -50.97
C SER A 192 35.56 -54.33 -52.06
N VAL A 193 36.71 -53.71 -51.80
CA VAL A 193 37.84 -53.65 -52.74
C VAL A 193 38.46 -55.04 -52.90
N ASP A 194 38.66 -55.78 -51.80
CA ASP A 194 39.18 -57.15 -51.85
C ASP A 194 38.24 -58.08 -52.62
N ARG A 195 36.91 -57.93 -52.41
CA ARG A 195 35.90 -58.66 -53.19
C ARG A 195 35.95 -58.31 -54.67
N LEU A 196 36.07 -57.02 -55.02
CA LEU A 196 36.24 -56.60 -56.41
C LEU A 196 37.54 -57.14 -57.02
N GLN A 197 38.63 -57.17 -56.27
CA GLN A 197 39.90 -57.74 -56.73
C GLN A 197 39.79 -59.25 -56.97
N SER A 198 39.13 -60.00 -56.07
CA SER A 198 38.89 -61.43 -56.28
C SER A 198 37.99 -61.69 -57.49
N ASP A 199 36.92 -60.91 -57.65
CA ASP A 199 36.00 -61.04 -58.79
C ASP A 199 36.72 -60.74 -60.12
N VAL A 200 37.54 -59.69 -60.15
CA VAL A 200 38.36 -59.35 -61.34
C VAL A 200 39.40 -60.43 -61.62
N ALA A 201 40.08 -60.96 -60.59
CA ALA A 201 41.07 -62.03 -60.76
C ALA A 201 40.42 -63.31 -61.29
N GLN A 202 39.23 -63.66 -60.78
CA GLN A 202 38.46 -64.81 -61.25
C GLN A 202 38.05 -64.64 -62.73
N LEU A 203 37.51 -63.48 -63.11
CA LEU A 203 37.17 -63.19 -64.50
C LEU A 203 38.40 -63.31 -65.43
N LEU A 204 39.56 -62.82 -65.00
CA LEU A 204 40.80 -62.93 -65.79
C LEU A 204 41.27 -64.39 -65.94
N SER A 205 41.09 -65.22 -64.90
CA SER A 205 41.35 -66.67 -64.97
C SER A 205 40.41 -67.34 -65.95
N ASP A 206 39.11 -67.06 -65.86
CA ASP A 206 38.09 -67.61 -66.77
C ASP A 206 38.42 -67.24 -68.24
N TYR A 207 38.87 -66.01 -68.50
CA TYR A 207 39.33 -65.58 -69.82
C TYR A 207 40.64 -66.23 -70.26
N ALA A 208 41.52 -66.63 -69.33
CA ALA A 208 42.73 -67.38 -69.65
C ALA A 208 42.37 -68.82 -70.06
N ASP A 209 41.49 -69.46 -69.30
CA ASP A 209 40.99 -70.82 -69.58
C ASP A 209 40.26 -70.86 -70.92
N GLN A 210 39.38 -69.88 -71.20
CA GLN A 210 38.71 -69.75 -72.51
C GLN A 210 39.72 -69.60 -73.66
N ARG A 211 40.80 -68.84 -73.46
CA ARG A 211 41.85 -68.70 -74.48
C ARG A 211 42.62 -70.00 -74.69
N GLN A 212 42.91 -70.74 -73.62
CA GLN A 212 43.57 -72.03 -73.71
C GLN A 212 42.70 -73.04 -74.47
N VAL A 213 41.42 -73.15 -74.12
CA VAL A 213 40.45 -74.01 -74.83
C VAL A 213 40.41 -73.66 -76.31
N ARG A 214 40.22 -72.37 -76.66
CA ARG A 214 40.24 -71.94 -78.07
C ARG A 214 41.56 -72.25 -78.77
N SER A 215 42.70 -72.17 -78.07
CA SER A 215 44.00 -72.49 -78.67
C SER A 215 44.16 -73.98 -78.97
N ILE A 216 43.63 -74.84 -78.12
CA ILE A 216 43.59 -76.29 -78.32
C ILE A 216 42.64 -76.62 -79.47
N GLU A 217 41.42 -76.06 -79.46
CA GLU A 217 40.46 -76.21 -80.56
C GLU A 217 41.06 -75.78 -81.91
N LEU A 218 41.75 -74.63 -81.95
CA LEU A 218 42.44 -74.17 -83.16
C LEU A 218 43.59 -75.12 -83.57
N ALA A 219 44.36 -75.65 -82.62
CA ALA A 219 45.43 -76.60 -82.91
C ALA A 219 44.90 -77.93 -83.47
N GLU A 220 43.81 -78.44 -82.89
CA GLU A 220 43.08 -79.62 -83.38
C GLU A 220 42.53 -79.37 -84.78
N GLN A 221 41.86 -78.23 -85.01
CA GLN A 221 41.40 -77.85 -86.34
C GLN A 221 42.54 -77.80 -87.35
N LEU A 222 43.70 -77.23 -86.99
CA LEU A 222 44.87 -77.20 -87.86
C LEU A 222 45.44 -78.60 -88.11
N GLN A 223 45.39 -79.51 -87.13
CA GLN A 223 45.84 -80.88 -87.31
C GLN A 223 44.90 -81.66 -88.24
N ILE A 224 43.58 -81.56 -88.04
CA ILE A 224 42.57 -82.13 -88.92
C ILE A 224 42.79 -81.61 -90.36
N ASN A 225 42.95 -80.30 -90.53
CA ASN A 225 43.25 -79.71 -91.83
C ASN A 225 44.57 -80.23 -92.44
N ARG A 226 45.59 -80.55 -91.63
CA ARG A 226 46.85 -81.14 -92.13
C ARG A 226 46.64 -82.59 -92.57
N GLU A 227 45.89 -83.37 -91.80
CA GLU A 227 45.57 -84.77 -92.13
C GLU A 227 44.71 -84.83 -93.40
N GLU A 228 43.69 -83.99 -93.51
CA GLU A 228 42.89 -83.82 -94.74
C GLU A 228 43.77 -83.48 -95.93
N ARG A 229 44.65 -82.48 -95.81
CA ARG A 229 45.61 -82.15 -96.89
C ARG A 229 46.60 -83.28 -97.19
N GLN A 230 47.01 -84.07 -96.20
CA GLN A 230 47.88 -85.23 -96.43
C GLN A 230 47.15 -86.32 -97.19
N VAL A 231 45.88 -86.58 -96.85
CA VAL A 231 45.02 -87.53 -97.57
C VAL A 231 44.74 -87.04 -98.98
N GLU A 232 44.39 -85.75 -99.16
CA GLU A 232 44.24 -85.14 -100.48
C GLU A 232 45.54 -85.20 -101.29
N MET A 233 46.69 -84.90 -100.69
CA MET A 233 47.99 -85.04 -101.35
C MET A 233 48.30 -86.49 -101.70
N ALA A 234 48.02 -87.45 -100.81
CA ALA A 234 48.20 -88.87 -101.08
C ALA A 234 47.28 -89.34 -102.20
N ALA A 235 46.03 -88.88 -102.24
CA ALA A 235 45.10 -89.13 -103.35
C ALA A 235 45.63 -88.54 -104.66
N LEU A 236 46.12 -87.30 -104.67
CA LEU A 236 46.78 -86.71 -105.84
C LEU A 236 48.02 -87.49 -106.28
N PHE A 237 48.82 -88.00 -105.34
CA PHE A 237 49.96 -88.86 -105.66
C PHE A 237 49.53 -90.22 -106.19
N GLN A 238 48.42 -90.77 -105.71
CA GLN A 238 47.82 -92.00 -106.22
C GLN A 238 47.29 -91.78 -107.64
N ASP A 239 46.56 -90.70 -107.88
CA ASP A 239 46.11 -90.27 -109.22
C ASP A 239 47.30 -90.06 -110.16
N LEU A 240 48.39 -89.46 -109.67
CA LEU A 240 49.65 -89.34 -110.42
C LEU A 240 50.31 -90.70 -110.67
N ALA A 241 50.25 -91.63 -109.73
CA ALA A 241 50.78 -92.99 -109.89
C ALA A 241 49.96 -93.78 -110.91
N ASP A 242 48.64 -93.68 -110.85
CA ASP A 242 47.71 -94.25 -111.82
C ASP A 242 47.90 -93.60 -113.19
N PHE A 243 48.08 -92.29 -113.24
CA PHE A 243 48.45 -91.58 -114.45
C PHE A 243 49.81 -92.06 -114.97
N ARG A 244 50.82 -92.25 -114.13
CA ARG A 244 52.12 -92.83 -114.51
C ARG A 244 52.01 -94.28 -114.97
N GLN A 245 51.14 -95.09 -114.39
CA GLN A 245 50.85 -96.44 -114.86
C GLN A 245 50.11 -96.42 -116.19
N SER A 246 49.16 -95.49 -116.37
CA SER A 246 48.47 -95.28 -117.63
C SER A 246 49.44 -94.78 -118.70
N LEU A 247 50.39 -93.91 -118.33
CA LEU A 247 51.50 -93.49 -119.16
C LEU A 247 52.40 -94.68 -119.47
N ALA A 248 52.79 -95.50 -118.49
CA ALA A 248 53.62 -96.67 -118.70
C ALA A 248 52.92 -97.72 -119.57
N ARG A 249 51.59 -97.92 -119.42
CA ARG A 249 50.77 -98.75 -120.30
C ARG A 249 50.67 -98.13 -121.68
N SER A 250 50.42 -96.82 -121.80
CA SER A 250 50.39 -96.13 -123.08
C SER A 250 51.75 -96.13 -123.77
N VAL A 251 52.85 -96.06 -123.01
CA VAL A 251 54.23 -96.17 -123.48
C VAL A 251 54.57 -97.62 -123.79
N GLN A 252 54.04 -98.61 -123.09
CA GLN A 252 54.15 -100.04 -123.42
C GLN A 252 53.31 -100.39 -124.65
N ASP A 253 52.15 -99.78 -124.82
CA ASP A 253 51.25 -99.91 -125.98
C ASP A 253 51.84 -99.15 -127.17
N LEU A 254 52.42 -97.97 -126.97
CA LEU A 254 53.21 -97.23 -127.97
C LEU A 254 54.52 -97.97 -128.27
N LYS A 255 55.19 -98.61 -127.29
CA LYS A 255 56.34 -99.49 -127.54
C LYS A 255 55.92 -100.69 -128.37
N ARG A 256 54.82 -101.37 -128.02
CA ARG A 256 54.29 -102.49 -128.81
C ARG A 256 53.80 -102.07 -130.19
N SER A 257 53.22 -100.88 -130.30
CA SER A 257 52.61 -100.36 -131.53
C SER A 257 53.62 -99.70 -132.47
N VAL A 258 54.69 -99.14 -131.94
CA VAL A 258 55.60 -98.29 -132.72
C VAL A 258 56.99 -98.91 -132.76
N TRP A 259 57.51 -99.48 -131.66
CA TRP A 259 58.92 -99.87 -131.54
C TRP A 259 59.11 -101.23 -130.82
N GLY A 260 59.04 -102.33 -131.61
CA GLY A 260 59.50 -103.65 -131.17
C GLY A 260 60.89 -103.61 -130.49
N ASP A 261 61.11 -104.55 -129.57
CA ASP A 261 62.27 -104.69 -128.65
C ASP A 261 63.48 -103.81 -128.96
N GLY A 262 63.64 -102.73 -128.17
CA GLY A 262 64.69 -101.73 -128.36
C GLY A 262 65.04 -100.97 -127.08
N THR A 263 66.32 -101.11 -126.72
CA THR A 263 67.17 -100.50 -125.68
C THR A 263 67.36 -98.98 -125.77
N SER A 264 67.47 -98.27 -124.63
CA SER A 264 68.58 -97.34 -124.27
C SER A 264 68.29 -96.32 -123.13
N GLN A 265 69.24 -96.23 -122.18
CA GLN A 265 69.67 -95.11 -121.29
C GLN A 265 69.96 -93.79 -122.08
N PRO A 266 70.42 -92.62 -121.52
CA PRO A 266 70.72 -92.18 -120.13
C PRO A 266 70.35 -90.69 -119.76
N GLU A 267 70.71 -90.27 -118.52
CA GLU A 267 71.32 -88.97 -118.06
C GLU A 267 70.67 -87.56 -118.24
N GLY A 268 70.62 -86.81 -117.12
CA GLY A 268 71.31 -85.49 -117.05
C GLY A 268 70.58 -84.23 -116.52
N THR A 269 70.93 -83.77 -115.29
CA THR A 269 71.11 -82.35 -114.82
C THR A 269 69.86 -81.42 -114.76
N ALA A 270 69.67 -80.39 -113.91
CA ALA A 270 70.51 -79.52 -113.09
C ALA A 270 69.69 -78.76 -111.99
N GLN A 271 70.41 -78.25 -110.97
CA GLN A 271 70.29 -77.01 -110.15
C GLN A 271 68.97 -76.17 -110.23
N THR A 272 68.46 -75.55 -109.15
CA THR A 272 68.84 -74.18 -108.70
C THR A 272 68.13 -73.81 -107.37
N THR A 273 68.92 -73.59 -106.31
CA THR A 273 68.89 -72.44 -105.38
C THR A 273 67.78 -71.38 -105.48
N LEU A 274 67.30 -70.86 -104.34
CA LEU A 274 67.21 -69.41 -104.01
C LEU A 274 66.50 -69.21 -102.64
N THR A 275 67.28 -68.81 -101.64
CA THR A 275 66.87 -67.88 -100.56
C THR A 275 66.44 -66.53 -101.17
N PRO A 276 65.55 -65.75 -100.52
CA PRO A 276 66.01 -64.68 -99.61
C PRO A 276 65.16 -64.58 -98.31
N GLU A 277 65.69 -64.18 -97.15
CA GLU A 277 66.28 -62.87 -96.76
C GLU A 277 65.19 -61.84 -96.35
N THR A 278 65.38 -61.28 -95.15
CA THR A 278 65.41 -59.82 -94.90
C THR A 278 64.24 -59.13 -94.17
N SER A 279 64.65 -58.43 -93.09
CA SER A 279 64.16 -57.14 -92.56
C SER A 279 62.80 -57.08 -91.86
N ALA A 280 62.56 -56.22 -90.88
CA ALA A 280 63.35 -55.27 -90.10
C ALA A 280 62.45 -54.74 -88.95
N ALA A 281 63.09 -54.14 -87.95
CA ALA A 281 62.52 -53.38 -86.81
C ALA A 281 61.71 -52.12 -87.24
N PRO A 282 61.38 -51.11 -86.38
CA PRO A 282 61.09 -51.02 -84.93
C PRO A 282 59.76 -50.23 -84.62
N ILE A 283 59.36 -50.27 -83.34
CA ILE A 283 58.67 -49.27 -82.46
C ILE A 283 58.11 -47.96 -83.10
N PRO A 284 56.92 -47.46 -82.66
CA PRO A 284 57.00 -46.28 -81.78
C PRO A 284 56.09 -46.32 -80.53
N THR A 285 56.73 -45.92 -79.44
CA THR A 285 56.25 -45.34 -78.19
C THR A 285 55.07 -44.39 -78.37
N ILE A 286 53.97 -44.61 -77.65
CA ILE A 286 52.91 -43.60 -77.45
C ILE A 286 52.74 -43.31 -75.97
N ALA A 287 53.20 -42.10 -75.64
CA ALA A 287 52.76 -41.14 -74.65
C ALA A 287 51.81 -41.57 -73.51
N THR A 288 52.38 -41.51 -72.31
CA THR A 288 51.78 -41.15 -71.03
C THR A 288 50.84 -39.95 -71.10
N PRO A 289 49.62 -40.00 -70.52
CA PRO A 289 48.90 -38.80 -70.10
C PRO A 289 49.06 -38.55 -68.59
N GLN A 290 49.48 -37.33 -68.27
CA GLN A 290 49.51 -36.75 -66.92
C GLN A 290 48.09 -36.53 -66.37
N PRO A 291 47.86 -36.65 -65.05
CA PRO A 291 46.64 -36.18 -64.42
C PRO A 291 46.70 -34.67 -64.13
N VAL A 292 45.73 -33.94 -64.69
CA VAL A 292 45.47 -32.52 -64.48
C VAL A 292 44.99 -32.27 -63.05
N LYS A 293 45.77 -31.48 -62.30
CA LYS A 293 45.35 -30.85 -61.03
C LYS A 293 44.46 -29.65 -61.33
N THR A 294 43.15 -29.79 -61.13
CA THR A 294 42.24 -28.64 -61.04
C THR A 294 41.99 -28.33 -59.57
N GLN A 295 42.69 -27.33 -59.06
CA GLN A 295 42.39 -26.69 -57.78
C GLN A 295 41.16 -25.78 -57.96
N VAL A 296 40.02 -26.16 -57.37
CA VAL A 296 38.91 -25.24 -57.11
C VAL A 296 38.97 -24.85 -55.64
N LYS A 297 39.40 -23.61 -55.41
CA LYS A 297 39.50 -22.98 -54.09
C LYS A 297 38.20 -22.22 -53.83
N THR A 298 37.16 -22.91 -53.36
CA THR A 298 35.94 -22.25 -52.86
C THR A 298 36.16 -21.90 -51.39
N GLN A 299 36.61 -20.67 -51.17
CA GLN A 299 36.76 -20.02 -49.87
C GLN A 299 35.36 -19.56 -49.42
N VAL A 300 34.68 -20.36 -48.60
CA VAL A 300 33.48 -19.94 -47.87
C VAL A 300 33.91 -19.50 -46.47
N SER A 301 33.93 -18.19 -46.25
CA SER A 301 34.04 -17.57 -44.93
C SER A 301 32.73 -17.74 -44.16
N PRO A 302 32.72 -18.26 -42.91
CA PRO A 302 31.64 -17.99 -41.98
C PRO A 302 31.99 -16.73 -41.18
N GLN A 303 31.50 -15.58 -41.64
CA GLN A 303 31.49 -14.34 -40.89
C GLN A 303 30.10 -14.21 -40.24
N ASN A 304 29.95 -14.72 -39.02
CA ASN A 304 28.86 -14.32 -38.13
C ASN A 304 29.28 -14.51 -36.67
N ARG A 305 29.71 -13.39 -36.07
CA ARG A 305 30.01 -13.24 -34.64
C ARG A 305 29.25 -12.01 -34.15
N PRO A 306 28.16 -12.15 -33.37
CA PRO A 306 27.64 -11.02 -32.62
C PRO A 306 28.45 -10.89 -31.32
N ALA A 307 29.43 -9.99 -31.34
CA ALA A 307 30.06 -9.49 -30.13
C ALA A 307 29.18 -8.37 -29.55
N VAL A 308 28.28 -8.72 -28.63
CA VAL A 308 27.61 -7.73 -27.76
C VAL A 308 28.54 -7.48 -26.58
N ALA A 309 29.36 -6.43 -26.70
CA ALA A 309 30.14 -5.85 -25.62
C ALA A 309 29.74 -4.38 -25.45
N SER A 310 28.59 -4.15 -24.81
CA SER A 310 28.19 -2.83 -24.32
C SER A 310 28.93 -2.53 -23.02
N LYS A 311 29.97 -1.67 -23.10
CA LYS A 311 30.52 -0.96 -21.95
C LYS A 311 29.99 0.48 -21.90
N PRO A 312 29.92 1.08 -20.69
CA PRO A 312 28.94 2.10 -20.34
C PRO A 312 29.33 3.51 -20.81
N SER A 313 28.34 4.24 -21.30
CA SER A 313 28.42 5.67 -21.56
C SER A 313 28.56 6.43 -20.23
N LYS A 314 29.67 7.15 -20.12
CA LYS A 314 29.93 8.13 -19.06
C LYS A 314 28.96 9.30 -19.21
N ALA A 315 28.06 9.45 -18.23
CA ALA A 315 27.32 10.68 -18.04
C ALA A 315 28.27 11.79 -17.53
N PRO A 316 28.28 12.99 -18.15
CA PRO A 316 29.01 14.13 -17.61
C PRO A 316 28.26 14.69 -16.40
N THR A 317 28.99 14.74 -15.29
CA THR A 317 28.74 15.52 -14.07
C THR A 317 28.23 16.93 -14.37
N ALA A 318 26.97 17.20 -14.04
CA ALA A 318 26.48 18.56 -13.83
C ALA A 318 27.01 19.06 -12.47
N SER A 319 28.12 19.77 -12.54
CA SER A 319 28.70 20.53 -11.44
C SER A 319 27.90 21.82 -11.25
N THR A 320 26.92 21.81 -10.34
CA THR A 320 26.31 23.03 -9.81
C THR A 320 27.14 23.52 -8.63
N LYS A 321 28.15 24.34 -8.93
CA LYS A 321 28.90 25.10 -7.92
C LYS A 321 28.05 26.28 -7.42
N PRO A 322 28.05 26.59 -6.11
CA PRO A 322 27.26 27.67 -5.54
C PRO A 322 27.91 29.03 -5.83
N ARG A 323 27.10 30.01 -6.25
CA ARG A 323 27.51 31.41 -6.35
C ARG A 323 26.91 32.20 -5.19
N SER A 324 27.71 32.32 -4.14
CA SER A 324 27.61 33.43 -3.19
C SER A 324 28.20 34.69 -3.83
N ALA A 325 27.41 35.77 -3.88
CA ALA A 325 27.92 37.14 -3.88
C ALA A 325 26.78 38.08 -3.45
N GLN A 326 26.86 38.51 -2.20
CA GLN A 326 26.13 39.60 -1.60
C GLN A 326 26.31 40.91 -2.39
N LYS A 327 25.29 41.76 -2.40
CA LYS A 327 25.46 43.21 -2.20
C LYS A 327 24.21 43.79 -1.52
N PRO A 328 24.34 44.75 -0.58
CA PRO A 328 23.26 45.15 0.32
C PRO A 328 22.51 46.36 -0.23
N GLU A 329 21.19 46.37 -0.08
CA GLU A 329 20.40 47.60 -0.13
C GLU A 329 19.57 47.76 1.13
N LYS A 330 19.69 48.96 1.67
CA LYS A 330 19.12 49.48 2.89
C LYS A 330 17.68 49.93 2.62
N SER A 331 16.83 49.69 3.62
CA SER A 331 15.75 50.56 4.11
C SER A 331 14.60 50.96 3.17
N ALA A 332 13.37 50.57 3.52
CA ALA A 332 12.28 51.51 3.86
C ALA A 332 10.90 50.81 4.06
N THR A 333 10.39 50.92 5.28
CA THR A 333 9.03 51.41 5.63
C THR A 333 7.79 50.52 5.44
N ALA A 334 7.32 50.00 6.60
CA ALA A 334 5.94 49.95 7.14
C ALA A 334 4.74 49.51 6.28
N SER A 335 4.05 48.44 6.70
CA SER A 335 2.65 48.50 7.20
C SER A 335 2.21 47.13 7.78
N PRO A 336 1.42 47.07 8.87
CA PRO A 336 1.05 45.82 9.52
C PRO A 336 -0.20 45.21 8.87
N ALA A 337 -0.07 44.02 8.30
CA ALA A 337 -1.19 43.22 7.83
C ALA A 337 -1.71 42.32 8.96
N THR A 338 -3.01 42.45 9.21
CA THR A 338 -3.88 41.71 10.13
C THR A 338 -3.73 40.19 10.00
N PRO A 339 -3.60 39.42 11.11
CA PRO A 339 -3.65 37.97 11.03
C PRO A 339 -5.11 37.49 10.93
N VAL A 340 -5.42 36.79 9.84
CA VAL A 340 -6.65 36.01 9.66
C VAL A 340 -6.60 34.79 10.61
N PRO A 341 -7.64 34.52 11.40
CA PRO A 341 -7.67 33.32 12.25
C PRO A 341 -7.88 32.08 11.38
N ALA A 342 -6.85 31.23 11.32
CA ALA A 342 -6.94 29.89 10.76
C ALA A 342 -7.86 29.03 11.65
N MET A 343 -8.93 28.51 11.06
CA MET A 343 -9.79 27.52 11.70
C MET A 343 -8.98 26.24 11.98
N PRO A 344 -9.08 25.64 13.18
CA PRO A 344 -8.46 24.36 13.45
C PRO A 344 -9.24 23.26 12.74
N LEU A 345 -8.57 22.53 11.84
CA LEU A 345 -9.06 21.24 11.36
C LEU A 345 -9.20 20.32 12.58
N ALA A 346 -10.42 19.84 12.80
CA ALA A 346 -10.72 18.78 13.75
C ALA A 346 -9.91 17.53 13.38
N GLN A 347 -8.89 17.22 14.18
CA GLN A 347 -8.25 15.92 14.18
C GLN A 347 -9.23 14.92 14.77
N VAL A 348 -9.74 14.03 13.92
CA VAL A 348 -10.46 12.83 14.31
C VAL A 348 -9.46 11.91 15.05
N PRO A 349 -9.73 11.50 16.30
CA PRO A 349 -8.95 10.47 16.95
C PRO A 349 -9.19 9.14 16.25
N GLN A 350 -8.22 8.66 15.48
CA GLN A 350 -8.16 7.25 15.09
C GLN A 350 -7.63 6.45 16.29
N GLU A 351 -8.55 6.07 17.16
CA GLU A 351 -8.33 5.02 18.16
C GLU A 351 -8.56 3.68 17.45
N ALA A 352 -7.50 3.18 16.79
CA ALA A 352 -7.49 1.85 16.19
C ALA A 352 -7.30 0.82 17.31
N LEU A 353 -8.36 0.04 17.54
CA LEU A 353 -8.41 -1.07 18.47
C LEU A 353 -7.47 -2.23 18.03
N PRO A 354 -6.98 -3.04 18.98
CA PRO A 354 -5.98 -4.11 18.78
C PRO A 354 -6.49 -5.36 18.04
N ILE A 355 -7.58 -5.26 17.29
CA ILE A 355 -8.22 -6.41 16.63
C ILE A 355 -7.46 -6.81 15.35
N GLU A 356 -6.82 -5.85 14.67
CA GLU A 356 -6.06 -6.12 13.45
C GLU A 356 -4.79 -6.93 13.72
N GLN A 357 -4.10 -6.72 14.85
CA GLN A 357 -2.91 -7.50 15.22
C GLN A 357 -3.25 -8.97 15.49
N VAL A 358 -4.35 -9.25 16.18
CA VAL A 358 -4.80 -10.63 16.43
C VAL A 358 -5.21 -11.31 15.14
N LEU A 359 -5.85 -10.59 14.20
CA LEU A 359 -6.19 -11.15 12.90
C LEU A 359 -4.95 -11.42 12.03
N THR A 360 -3.93 -10.56 12.11
CA THR A 360 -2.69 -10.70 11.33
C THR A 360 -1.84 -11.87 11.83
N ASP A 361 -1.76 -12.07 13.15
CA ASP A 361 -1.08 -13.22 13.76
C ASP A 361 -1.80 -14.55 13.44
N LEU A 362 -3.13 -14.57 13.47
CA LEU A 362 -3.91 -15.75 13.08
C LEU A 362 -3.73 -16.12 11.60
N LEU A 363 -3.56 -15.11 10.72
CA LEU A 363 -3.33 -15.32 9.29
C LEU A 363 -1.89 -15.73 8.98
N MET A 364 -0.91 -15.30 9.78
CA MET A 364 0.48 -15.74 9.69
C MET A 364 0.66 -17.19 10.18
N MET A 365 -0.06 -17.60 11.22
CA MET A 365 -0.05 -19.00 11.68
C MET A 365 -0.79 -19.97 10.74
N ALA A 366 -1.78 -19.50 9.99
CA ALA A 366 -2.51 -20.32 9.01
C ALA A 366 -1.72 -20.61 7.71
N ARG A 367 -0.60 -19.93 7.46
CA ARG A 367 0.27 -20.15 6.29
C ARG A 367 1.40 -21.15 6.52
N SER A 368 1.67 -21.55 7.76
CA SER A 368 2.58 -22.66 8.03
C SER A 368 1.80 -23.98 7.97
N ASP A 369 2.18 -24.88 7.06
CA ASP A 369 1.60 -26.22 6.83
C ASP A 369 1.84 -27.21 8.00
N THR A 370 1.81 -26.73 9.25
CA THR A 370 1.83 -27.56 10.45
C THR A 370 0.37 -27.88 10.84
N PRO A 371 0.02 -29.16 11.12
CA PRO A 371 -1.33 -29.50 11.55
C PRO A 371 -1.63 -28.83 12.89
N VAL A 372 -2.46 -27.80 12.85
CA VAL A 372 -2.89 -27.06 14.04
C VAL A 372 -3.75 -28.00 14.90
N ASN A 373 -3.22 -28.38 16.06
CA ASN A 373 -3.93 -29.18 17.04
C ASN A 373 -5.17 -28.41 17.52
N ALA A 374 -6.36 -29.02 17.43
CA ALA A 374 -7.64 -28.39 17.75
C ALA A 374 -7.73 -27.89 19.21
N GLU A 375 -6.85 -28.37 20.10
CA GLU A 375 -6.74 -27.90 21.47
C GLU A 375 -6.12 -26.50 21.59
N SER A 376 -5.12 -26.14 20.76
CA SER A 376 -4.50 -24.80 20.80
C SER A 376 -5.47 -23.70 20.33
N VAL A 377 -6.38 -24.00 19.40
CA VAL A 377 -7.41 -23.05 18.96
C VAL A 377 -8.46 -22.83 20.06
N LYS A 378 -8.75 -23.86 20.87
CA LYS A 378 -9.64 -23.73 22.04
C LYS A 378 -9.02 -22.91 23.16
N GLU A 379 -7.73 -23.06 23.45
CA GLU A 379 -7.04 -22.23 24.45
C GLU A 379 -6.97 -20.76 24.03
N LEU A 380 -6.73 -20.49 22.74
CA LEU A 380 -6.71 -19.12 22.21
C LEU A 380 -8.10 -18.46 22.30
N LEU A 381 -9.17 -19.18 21.98
CA LEU A 381 -10.56 -18.69 22.16
C LEU A 381 -10.92 -18.46 23.64
N GLN A 382 -10.46 -19.32 24.56
CA GLN A 382 -10.67 -19.11 26.00
C GLN A 382 -9.91 -17.89 26.54
N SER A 383 -8.73 -17.56 25.98
CA SER A 383 -7.96 -16.38 26.39
C SER A 383 -8.62 -15.06 25.97
N VAL A 384 -9.32 -15.06 24.84
CA VAL A 384 -10.05 -13.87 24.34
C VAL A 384 -11.29 -13.58 25.19
N ASP A 385 -12.02 -14.60 25.65
CA ASP A 385 -13.17 -14.41 26.54
C ASP A 385 -12.78 -13.90 27.95
N GLN A 386 -11.58 -14.25 28.44
CA GLN A 386 -11.07 -13.77 29.73
C GLN A 386 -10.66 -12.28 29.67
N THR A 387 -10.20 -11.78 28.52
CA THR A 387 -9.84 -10.35 28.37
C THR A 387 -11.05 -9.44 28.19
N LEU A 388 -12.17 -9.96 27.68
CA LEU A 388 -13.41 -9.20 27.54
C LEU A 388 -14.24 -9.11 28.84
N THR A 389 -14.00 -9.98 29.81
CA THR A 389 -14.75 -10.01 31.08
C THR A 389 -14.08 -9.28 32.26
N ALA A 390 -12.80 -8.88 32.13
CA ALA A 390 -12.04 -8.26 33.23
C ALA A 390 -12.22 -6.74 33.41
N LYS A 391 -13.08 -6.04 32.64
CA LYS A 391 -13.22 -4.57 32.69
C LYS A 391 -14.59 -4.04 33.10
N ALA A 392 -15.36 -4.81 33.86
CA ALA A 392 -16.71 -4.40 34.29
C ALA A 392 -17.08 -4.82 35.72
N VAL A 393 -16.25 -4.55 36.74
CA VAL A 393 -16.72 -4.56 38.14
C VAL A 393 -15.95 -3.54 38.99
N GLN A 394 -16.58 -2.37 39.23
CA GLN A 394 -16.44 -1.63 40.49
C GLN A 394 -17.77 -0.92 40.78
N PRO A 395 -18.50 -1.30 41.84
CA PRO A 395 -19.45 -0.43 42.49
C PRO A 395 -18.80 0.24 43.72
N ALA A 396 -18.96 1.56 43.80
CA ALA A 396 -18.78 2.32 45.03
C ALA A 396 -20.06 2.26 45.87
N SER A 397 -19.95 2.02 47.20
CA SER A 397 -20.87 2.54 48.24
C SER A 397 -20.72 1.83 49.61
N SER A 398 -20.25 2.55 50.64
CA SER A 398 -20.87 2.72 52.00
C SER A 398 -19.91 3.58 52.85
N GLY A 399 -20.28 4.54 53.69
CA GLY A 399 -21.57 5.04 54.16
C GLY A 399 -21.33 5.88 55.45
N ALA A 400 -22.38 6.60 55.87
CA ALA A 400 -22.57 7.34 57.15
C ALA A 400 -21.89 8.72 57.27
N ALA A 401 -22.56 9.81 57.68
CA ALA A 401 -23.94 10.06 58.09
C ALA A 401 -24.17 11.58 58.28
N VAL A 402 -25.46 11.95 58.41
CA VAL A 402 -26.01 13.07 59.22
C VAL A 402 -26.71 14.22 58.46
N ARG A 403 -28.04 14.08 58.42
CA ARG A 403 -29.14 15.06 58.66
C ARG A 403 -29.45 16.21 57.67
N GLU A 404 -30.57 15.98 56.98
CA GLU A 404 -31.76 16.85 56.79
C GLU A 404 -32.10 17.89 57.91
N PRO A 405 -33.05 18.84 57.73
CA PRO A 405 -34.07 18.97 56.66
C PRO A 405 -34.36 20.39 56.08
N SER A 406 -35.12 20.39 54.97
CA SER A 406 -36.36 21.17 54.77
C SER A 406 -36.40 22.29 53.72
N SER A 407 -37.33 22.09 52.76
CA SER A 407 -38.14 23.07 52.01
C SER A 407 -37.45 23.87 50.89
N ALA A 408 -37.95 24.00 49.67
CA ALA A 408 -39.24 23.67 49.08
C ALA A 408 -39.14 23.56 47.54
N ARG A 409 -39.86 22.57 46.99
CA ARG A 409 -40.79 22.65 45.84
C ARG A 409 -40.52 23.72 44.76
N THR A 410 -40.28 23.30 43.51
CA THR A 410 -41.13 23.63 42.32
C THR A 410 -40.46 23.20 40.99
N ALA A 411 -41.24 22.47 40.20
CA ALA A 411 -41.20 22.29 38.73
C ALA A 411 -40.08 21.47 38.05
N GLU A 412 -40.46 20.24 37.69
CA GLU A 412 -40.24 19.60 36.37
C GLU A 412 -40.30 20.58 35.18
N PRO A 413 -39.61 20.34 34.04
CA PRO A 413 -39.79 19.10 33.26
C PRO A 413 -38.56 18.50 32.54
N GLN A 414 -38.70 17.19 32.30
CA GLN A 414 -38.30 16.45 31.10
C GLN A 414 -36.80 16.34 30.74
N SER A 415 -36.21 15.33 31.38
CA SER A 415 -35.34 14.30 30.80
C SER A 415 -35.22 14.27 29.26
N ARG A 416 -34.02 14.61 28.75
CA ARG A 416 -33.56 14.21 27.42
C ARG A 416 -32.48 13.15 27.59
N SER A 417 -32.87 11.87 27.49
CA SER A 417 -31.95 10.76 27.44
C SER A 417 -31.22 10.75 26.09
N THR A 418 -29.90 10.76 26.13
CA THR A 418 -29.06 10.46 24.97
C THR A 418 -29.02 8.94 24.81
N ALA A 419 -29.97 8.42 24.02
CA ALA A 419 -29.99 7.02 23.62
C ALA A 419 -28.80 6.72 22.70
N LYS A 420 -28.05 5.71 23.12
CA LYS A 420 -26.96 5.04 22.41
C LYS A 420 -27.51 4.47 21.09
N SER A 421 -27.03 4.99 19.96
CA SER A 421 -27.41 4.58 18.60
C SER A 421 -26.93 3.14 18.34
N GLN A 422 -27.81 2.17 18.56
CA GLN A 422 -27.65 0.82 18.05
C GLN A 422 -27.91 0.84 16.54
N ALA A 423 -27.02 0.19 15.79
CA ALA A 423 -27.09 0.08 14.34
C ALA A 423 -28.38 -0.65 13.93
N ALA A 424 -29.38 0.13 13.50
CA ALA A 424 -30.57 -0.38 12.86
C ALA A 424 -30.19 -0.97 11.48
N PRO A 425 -30.81 -2.08 11.06
CA PRO A 425 -30.60 -2.63 9.73
C PRO A 425 -30.91 -1.55 8.69
N ALA A 426 -30.01 -1.40 7.71
CA ALA A 426 -30.10 -0.40 6.65
C ALA A 426 -31.54 -0.24 6.17
N THR A 427 -32.05 1.00 6.23
CA THR A 427 -33.45 1.26 5.90
C THR A 427 -33.72 0.82 4.47
N SER A 428 -34.93 0.31 4.17
CA SER A 428 -35.27 -0.17 2.81
C SER A 428 -34.94 0.85 1.72
N MET A 429 -34.97 2.14 2.07
CA MET A 429 -34.65 3.28 1.22
C MET A 429 -33.15 3.41 0.91
N GLU A 430 -32.26 3.13 1.87
CA GLU A 430 -30.80 3.13 1.65
C GLU A 430 -30.39 2.08 0.61
N ARG A 431 -30.99 0.88 0.66
CA ARG A 431 -30.71 -0.19 -0.31
C ARG A 431 -31.20 0.17 -1.72
N GLN A 432 -32.37 0.79 -1.83
CA GLN A 432 -32.90 1.24 -3.13
C GLN A 432 -32.00 2.33 -3.73
N MET A 433 -31.51 3.27 -2.92
CA MET A 433 -30.62 4.33 -3.37
C MET A 433 -29.24 3.79 -3.79
N LEU A 434 -28.66 2.85 -3.03
CA LEU A 434 -27.42 2.16 -3.42
C LEU A 434 -27.58 1.39 -4.73
N HIS A 435 -28.69 0.66 -4.90
CA HIS A 435 -28.97 -0.09 -6.12
C HIS A 435 -29.07 0.84 -7.33
N LEU A 436 -29.72 2.00 -7.20
CA LEU A 436 -29.80 3.02 -8.26
C LEU A 436 -28.43 3.61 -8.60
N ILE A 437 -27.62 3.92 -7.59
CA ILE A 437 -26.25 4.43 -7.76
C ILE A 437 -25.34 3.40 -8.44
N GLN A 438 -25.51 2.13 -8.12
CA GLN A 438 -24.76 1.04 -8.72
C GLN A 438 -25.19 0.76 -10.16
N GLN A 439 -26.48 0.94 -10.49
CA GLN A 439 -27.00 0.71 -11.84
C GLN A 439 -26.62 1.79 -12.86
N SER A 440 -26.45 3.05 -12.44
CA SER A 440 -26.25 4.17 -13.37
C SER A 440 -24.79 4.65 -13.53
N GLU A 441 -23.82 3.96 -12.91
CA GLU A 441 -22.40 4.36 -12.88
C GLU A 441 -22.17 5.82 -12.38
N GLY A 442 -23.08 6.32 -11.55
CA GLY A 442 -23.07 7.70 -11.05
C GLY A 442 -24.43 8.39 -11.21
N VAL A 443 -24.99 8.90 -10.11
CA VAL A 443 -26.29 9.60 -10.12
C VAL A 443 -26.14 11.01 -9.58
N ARG A 444 -26.86 11.99 -10.15
CA ARG A 444 -27.00 13.33 -9.54
C ARG A 444 -28.10 13.32 -8.49
N LEU A 445 -27.99 14.21 -7.50
CA LEU A 445 -29.00 14.34 -6.44
C LEU A 445 -30.42 14.54 -7.01
N SER A 446 -30.56 15.34 -8.07
CA SER A 446 -31.85 15.58 -8.75
C SER A 446 -32.49 14.30 -9.30
N ASP A 447 -31.66 13.39 -9.81
CA ASP A 447 -32.13 12.18 -10.47
C ASP A 447 -32.58 11.16 -9.41
N LEU A 448 -31.86 11.10 -8.26
CA LEU A 448 -32.29 10.33 -7.09
C LEU A 448 -33.62 10.83 -6.51
N GLU A 449 -33.80 12.15 -6.39
CA GLU A 449 -35.06 12.76 -5.94
C GLU A 449 -36.22 12.40 -6.87
N SER A 450 -36.01 12.49 -8.19
CA SER A 450 -37.04 12.20 -9.18
C SER A 450 -37.40 10.72 -9.29
N THR A 451 -36.42 9.82 -9.13
CA THR A 451 -36.63 8.38 -9.34
C THR A 451 -37.20 7.69 -8.10
N LEU A 452 -36.87 8.17 -6.90
CA LEU A 452 -37.33 7.59 -5.63
C LEU A 452 -38.48 8.40 -4.99
N GLU A 453 -38.94 9.46 -5.65
CA GLU A 453 -40.00 10.38 -5.16
C GLU A 453 -39.75 10.87 -3.72
N MET A 454 -38.48 11.06 -3.34
CA MET A 454 -38.08 11.41 -1.97
C MET A 454 -37.80 12.90 -1.82
N SER A 455 -38.02 13.42 -0.60
CA SER A 455 -37.64 14.79 -0.27
C SER A 455 -36.12 14.96 -0.35
N ARG A 456 -35.68 16.12 -0.85
CA ARG A 456 -34.26 16.49 -0.92
C ARG A 456 -33.54 16.37 0.43
N ALA A 457 -34.22 16.72 1.53
CA ALA A 457 -33.65 16.60 2.87
C ALA A 457 -33.36 15.14 3.24
N ASP A 458 -34.28 14.23 2.88
CA ASP A 458 -34.16 12.80 3.14
C ASP A 458 -33.08 12.17 2.25
N ALA A 459 -33.04 12.54 0.97
CA ALA A 459 -31.98 12.14 0.02
C ALA A 459 -30.58 12.55 0.51
N VAL A 460 -30.42 13.79 0.96
CA VAL A 460 -29.13 14.27 1.49
C VAL A 460 -28.76 13.56 2.80
N SER A 461 -29.73 13.32 3.69
CA SER A 461 -29.47 12.64 4.96
C SER A 461 -29.01 11.18 4.75
N THR A 462 -29.67 10.45 3.85
CA THR A 462 -29.32 9.08 3.48
C THR A 462 -27.99 9.01 2.74
N LEU A 463 -27.70 9.94 1.81
CA LEU A 463 -26.40 10.01 1.14
C LEU A 463 -25.26 10.32 2.12
N THR A 464 -25.48 11.27 3.04
CA THR A 464 -24.48 11.61 4.07
C THR A 464 -24.16 10.40 4.95
N ARG A 465 -25.18 9.60 5.27
CA ARG A 465 -25.00 8.35 6.01
C ARG A 465 -24.21 7.31 5.20
N LEU A 466 -24.56 7.08 3.94
CA LEU A 466 -23.85 6.13 3.07
C LEU A 466 -22.40 6.54 2.76
N ILE A 467 -22.11 7.84 2.69
CA ILE A 467 -20.74 8.36 2.56
C ILE A 467 -19.96 8.11 3.86
N ARG A 468 -20.61 8.31 5.02
CA ARG A 468 -20.00 8.05 6.33
C ARG A 468 -19.71 6.56 6.55
N GLU A 469 -20.58 5.69 6.04
CA GLU A 469 -20.42 4.23 6.04
C GLU A 469 -19.45 3.74 4.96
N GLY A 470 -19.07 4.60 4.00
CA GLY A 470 -18.07 4.32 2.98
C GLY A 470 -18.57 3.57 1.75
N HIS A 471 -19.89 3.44 1.57
CA HIS A 471 -20.52 2.75 0.44
C HIS A 471 -20.61 3.62 -0.83
N VAL A 472 -20.64 4.95 -0.66
CA VAL A 472 -20.78 5.92 -1.76
C VAL A 472 -19.66 6.96 -1.67
N ILE A 473 -19.09 7.34 -2.81
CA ILE A 473 -18.12 8.42 -2.95
C ILE A 473 -18.74 9.53 -3.80
N GLN A 474 -18.55 10.78 -3.40
CA GLN A 474 -18.98 11.94 -4.17
C GLN A 474 -17.83 12.46 -5.05
N ARG A 475 -18.04 12.54 -6.37
CA ARG A 475 -17.08 13.09 -7.34
C ARG A 475 -17.80 13.99 -8.33
N ASP A 476 -17.40 15.25 -8.42
CA ASP A 476 -17.94 16.24 -9.38
C ASP A 476 -19.49 16.31 -9.44
N ARG A 477 -20.12 16.30 -8.26
CA ARG A 477 -21.60 16.30 -8.08
C ARG A 477 -22.31 15.01 -8.50
N LEU A 478 -21.58 13.96 -8.84
CA LEU A 478 -22.08 12.61 -9.02
C LEU A 478 -21.78 11.79 -7.77
N TYR A 479 -22.74 10.98 -7.35
CA TYR A 479 -22.58 9.99 -6.31
C TYR A 479 -22.34 8.64 -6.98
N MET A 480 -21.20 8.02 -6.70
CA MET A 480 -20.79 6.73 -7.27
C MET A 480 -20.67 5.69 -6.15
N ALA A 481 -21.04 4.44 -6.44
CA ALA A 481 -20.77 3.34 -5.53
C ALA A 481 -19.25 3.12 -5.47
N ARG A 482 -18.73 2.84 -4.27
CA ARG A 482 -17.30 2.61 -4.07
C ARG A 482 -16.84 1.27 -4.64
#